data_AF-A0A7Y2EYJ3-F1
#
_entry.id   AF-A0A7Y2EYJ3-F1
#
_cell.length_a   1.000
_cell.length_b   1.000
_cell.length_c   1.000
_cell.angle_alpha   90.00
_cell.angle_beta   90.00
_cell.angle_gamma   90.00
#
_symmetry.space_group_name_H-M   'P 1'
#
loop_
_entity.id
_entity.type
_entity.pdbx_description
1 polymer ?
#
loop_
_entity_poly.entity_id
_entity_poly.type
_entity_poly.pdbx_seq_one_letter_code
_entity_poly.pdbx_strand_id
1 'polypeptide(L)'
;MTTPPPIVAIDVPWVGDQRLKTWAKVVENVDESLSTGWAFEGEFVAVGGIQDLPAGGLLLIYGEKGSRANPMPVARLFTVNADATLSSEGEAEGRAWARTLRDTAVELLSREVVLDELPWQPGLMRYTSEALAEELRRRGSLPE
;
A
#
# COMPACT_ATOMS: atom_id res chain seq x y z
N MET A 1 20.40 4.77 11.87
CA MET A 1 19.02 5.20 12.16
C MET A 1 18.34 5.30 10.80
N THR A 2 17.49 4.34 10.46
CA THR A 2 16.72 4.38 9.21
C THR A 2 15.64 5.43 9.38
N THR A 3 15.64 6.47 8.55
CA THR A 3 14.59 7.49 8.55
C THR A 3 13.24 6.79 8.32
N PRO A 4 12.19 7.08 9.11
CA PRO A 4 10.88 6.50 8.86
C PRO A 4 10.39 6.87 7.46
N PRO A 5 9.73 5.95 6.74
CA PRO A 5 9.26 6.23 5.39
C PRO A 5 8.30 7.43 5.40
N PRO A 6 8.36 8.33 4.39
CA PRO A 6 7.47 9.47 4.34
C PRO A 6 6.02 9.01 4.19
N ILE A 7 5.10 9.71 4.84
CA ILE A 7 3.67 9.45 4.76
C ILE A 7 3.08 10.19 3.56
N VAL A 8 2.28 9.48 2.76
CA VAL A 8 1.62 9.99 1.55
C VAL A 8 0.11 9.75 1.59
N ALA A 9 -0.63 10.72 1.08
CA ALA A 9 -2.09 10.68 1.02
C ALA A 9 -2.55 9.85 -0.20
N ILE A 10 -3.04 8.64 0.03
CA ILE A 10 -3.48 7.69 -1.00
C ILE A 10 -5.01 7.60 -1.01
N ASP A 11 -5.62 7.79 -2.18
CA ASP A 11 -7.01 7.40 -2.38
C ASP A 11 -7.09 5.86 -2.48
N VAL A 12 -7.55 5.22 -1.40
CA VAL A 12 -7.61 3.76 -1.30
C VAL A 12 -8.77 3.24 -2.14
N PRO A 13 -8.52 2.50 -3.24
CA PRO A 13 -9.58 2.13 -4.16
C PRO A 13 -10.49 1.04 -3.58
N TRP A 14 -11.69 0.93 -4.15
CA TRP A 14 -12.56 -0.21 -3.91
C TRP A 14 -12.15 -1.41 -4.76
N VAL A 15 -12.26 -2.60 -4.19
CA VAL A 15 -12.14 -3.87 -4.92
C VAL A 15 -13.46 -4.64 -4.78
N GLY A 16 -13.95 -5.19 -5.89
CA GLY A 16 -15.20 -5.95 -5.91
C GLY A 16 -16.46 -5.07 -5.91
N ASP A 17 -17.55 -5.61 -5.36
CA ASP A 17 -18.85 -4.98 -5.22
C ASP A 17 -18.98 -4.33 -3.83
N GLN A 18 -19.16 -3.01 -3.81
CA GLN A 18 -19.26 -2.21 -2.57
C GLN A 18 -20.41 -2.64 -1.64
N ARG A 19 -21.39 -3.38 -2.16
CA ARG A 19 -22.52 -3.91 -1.36
C ARG A 19 -22.14 -5.14 -0.53
N LEU A 20 -20.98 -5.73 -0.83
CA LEU A 20 -20.45 -6.94 -0.20
C LEU A 20 -19.26 -6.60 0.70
N LYS A 21 -18.70 -7.62 1.36
CA LYS A 21 -17.61 -7.42 2.30
C LYS A 21 -16.37 -6.90 1.59
N THR A 22 -15.76 -5.89 2.18
CA THR A 22 -14.50 -5.31 1.73
C THR A 22 -13.70 -4.80 2.92
N TRP A 23 -12.38 -4.81 2.80
CA TRP A 23 -11.44 -4.27 3.77
C TRP A 23 -10.09 -4.03 3.09
N ALA A 24 -9.29 -3.14 3.66
CA ALA A 24 -7.90 -2.96 3.26
C ALA A 24 -6.98 -3.05 4.48
N LYS A 25 -5.73 -3.46 4.23
CA LYS A 25 -4.66 -3.49 5.23
C LYS A 25 -3.36 -2.98 4.65
N VAL A 26 -2.63 -2.22 5.44
CA VAL A 26 -1.19 -2.05 5.24
C VAL A 26 -0.54 -3.32 5.79
N VAL A 27 0.10 -4.09 4.92
CA VAL A 27 0.74 -5.35 5.26
C VAL A 27 2.15 -5.07 5.75
N GLU A 28 2.47 -5.57 6.94
CA GLU A 28 3.79 -5.45 7.57
C GLU A 28 4.52 -6.79 7.62
N ASN A 29 3.76 -7.89 7.68
CA ASN A 29 4.29 -9.23 7.75
C ASN A 29 3.33 -10.25 7.10
N VAL A 30 3.87 -11.40 6.69
CA VAL A 30 3.10 -12.50 6.12
C VAL A 30 3.44 -13.82 6.82
N ASP A 31 2.44 -14.45 7.44
CA ASP A 31 2.55 -15.80 7.98
C ASP A 31 2.36 -16.85 6.87
N GLU A 32 3.46 -17.42 6.41
CA GLU A 32 3.52 -18.46 5.37
C GLU A 32 2.90 -19.80 5.79
N SER A 33 2.57 -20.01 7.07
CA SER A 33 1.86 -21.20 7.52
C SER A 33 0.34 -21.13 7.25
N LEU A 34 -0.18 -19.91 7.04
CA LEU A 34 -1.60 -19.66 6.80
C LEU A 34 -1.91 -19.56 5.29
N SER A 35 -3.16 -19.87 4.95
CA SER A 35 -3.69 -19.87 3.56
C SER A 35 -4.98 -19.05 3.42
N THR A 36 -5.25 -18.19 4.40
CA THR A 36 -6.42 -17.31 4.45
C THR A 36 -5.99 -15.84 4.56
N GLY A 37 -6.93 -14.91 4.56
CA GLY A 37 -6.61 -13.48 4.77
C GLY A 37 -5.92 -13.17 6.11
N TRP A 38 -5.94 -14.09 7.06
CA TRP A 38 -5.18 -13.98 8.32
C TRP A 38 -3.67 -14.16 8.15
N ALA A 39 -3.22 -14.68 7.00
CA ALA A 39 -1.80 -14.74 6.67
C ALA A 39 -1.17 -13.33 6.59
N PHE A 40 -1.96 -12.29 6.32
CA PHE A 40 -1.47 -10.93 6.14
C PHE A 40 -1.68 -10.12 7.42
N GLU A 41 -0.57 -9.79 8.08
CA GLU A 41 -0.51 -9.02 9.32
C GLU A 41 -0.24 -7.55 9.03
N GLY A 42 -0.82 -6.68 9.86
CA GLY A 42 -0.67 -5.23 9.76
C GLY A 42 -1.98 -4.48 10.00
N GLU A 43 -1.94 -3.16 9.86
CA GLU A 43 -3.02 -2.25 10.25
C GLU A 43 -4.15 -2.22 9.22
N PHE A 44 -5.41 -2.21 9.68
CA PHE A 44 -6.57 -2.00 8.81
C PHE A 44 -6.77 -0.54 8.48
N VAL A 45 -7.04 -0.25 7.21
CA VAL A 45 -7.33 1.10 6.72
C VAL A 45 -8.69 1.16 6.03
N ALA A 46 -9.29 2.35 6.00
CA ALA A 46 -10.56 2.54 5.33
C ALA A 46 -10.39 2.49 3.81
N VAL A 47 -11.33 1.83 3.13
CA VAL A 47 -11.43 1.86 1.66
C VAL A 47 -12.34 2.99 1.20
N GLY A 48 -12.14 3.47 -0.02
CA GLY A 48 -13.02 4.46 -0.65
C GLY A 48 -12.81 5.89 -0.19
N GLY A 49 -11.59 6.21 0.27
CA GLY A 49 -11.23 7.56 0.68
C GLY A 49 -9.71 7.71 0.79
N ILE A 50 -9.31 8.95 1.05
CA ILE A 50 -7.90 9.31 1.22
C ILE A 50 -7.43 8.81 2.60
N GLN A 51 -6.33 8.06 2.62
CA GLN A 51 -5.67 7.57 3.81
C GLN A 51 -4.19 7.94 3.77
N ASP A 52 -3.62 8.23 4.93
CA ASP A 52 -2.20 8.53 5.09
C ASP A 52 -1.43 7.22 5.25
N LEU A 53 -0.67 6.82 4.22
CA LEU A 53 0.04 5.53 4.16
C LEU A 53 1.56 5.75 4.03
N PRO A 54 2.40 4.86 4.58
CA PRO A 54 3.84 4.94 4.40
C PRO A 54 4.23 4.65 2.96
N ALA A 55 5.04 5.53 2.36
CA ALA A 55 5.65 5.28 1.06
C ALA A 55 6.55 4.05 1.12
N GLY A 56 6.46 3.19 0.09
CA GLY A 56 7.07 1.87 0.06
C GLY A 56 6.27 0.79 0.79
N GLY A 57 5.19 1.16 1.50
CA GLY A 57 4.31 0.21 2.15
C GLY A 57 3.55 -0.68 1.16
N LEU A 58 3.17 -1.88 1.63
CA LEU A 58 2.38 -2.83 0.86
C LEU A 58 0.91 -2.74 1.29
N LEU A 59 0.02 -2.37 0.38
CA LEU A 59 -1.42 -2.26 0.60
C LEU A 59 -2.13 -3.48 0.01
N LEU A 60 -2.80 -4.27 0.86
CA LEU A 60 -3.69 -5.35 0.46
C LEU A 60 -5.13 -4.90 0.56
N ILE A 61 -5.89 -5.02 -0.53
CA ILE A 61 -7.32 -4.72 -0.56
C ILE A 61 -8.08 -5.98 -0.90
N TYR A 62 -9.01 -6.36 -0.04
CA TYR A 62 -9.96 -7.44 -0.24
C TYR A 62 -11.35 -6.88 -0.56
N GLY A 63 -12.03 -7.56 -1.46
CA GLY A 63 -13.43 -7.38 -1.75
C GLY A 63 -14.10 -8.68 -2.13
N GLU A 64 -15.40 -8.60 -2.37
CA GLU A 64 -16.20 -9.71 -2.89
C GLU A 64 -16.98 -9.22 -4.09
N LYS A 65 -17.17 -10.08 -5.10
CA LYS A 65 -18.06 -9.82 -6.24
C LYS A 65 -19.09 -10.93 -6.39
N GLY A 66 -20.09 -10.71 -7.23
CA GLY A 66 -21.17 -11.66 -7.48
C GLY A 66 -22.42 -11.36 -6.67
N SER A 67 -23.22 -12.38 -6.38
CA SER A 67 -24.47 -12.20 -5.64
C SER A 67 -24.24 -12.25 -4.13
N ARG A 68 -25.15 -11.66 -3.34
CA ARG A 68 -25.11 -11.78 -1.86
C ARG A 68 -25.18 -13.24 -1.38
N ALA A 69 -25.79 -14.13 -2.16
CA ALA A 69 -25.93 -15.55 -1.85
C ALA A 69 -24.71 -16.38 -2.29
N ASN A 70 -23.89 -15.87 -3.21
CA ASN A 70 -22.70 -16.54 -3.71
C ASN A 70 -21.59 -15.50 -3.97
N PRO A 71 -21.01 -14.91 -2.91
CA PRO A 71 -19.92 -13.96 -3.04
C PRO A 71 -18.64 -14.70 -3.45
N MET A 72 -17.89 -14.11 -4.38
CA MET A 72 -16.59 -14.58 -4.79
C MET A 72 -15.52 -13.59 -4.33
N PRO A 73 -14.53 -14.04 -3.54
CA PRO A 73 -13.42 -13.20 -3.12
C PRO A 73 -12.62 -12.64 -4.30
N VAL A 74 -12.17 -11.40 -4.17
CA VAL A 74 -11.22 -10.71 -5.05
C VAL A 74 -10.26 -9.95 -4.15
N ALA A 75 -8.96 -10.07 -4.40
CA ALA A 75 -7.95 -9.37 -3.65
C ALA A 75 -6.91 -8.75 -4.59
N ARG A 76 -6.38 -7.59 -4.21
CA ARG A 76 -5.33 -6.88 -4.94
C ARG A 76 -4.25 -6.41 -3.99
N LEU A 77 -3.00 -6.56 -4.42
CA LEU A 77 -1.82 -6.02 -3.76
C LEU A 77 -1.32 -4.79 -4.52
N PHE A 78 -0.99 -3.75 -3.77
CA PHE A 78 -0.41 -2.54 -4.29
C PHE A 78 0.81 -2.12 -3.49
N THR A 79 1.83 -1.61 -4.16
CA THR A 79 2.88 -0.82 -3.51
C THR A 79 2.48 0.64 -3.47
N VAL A 80 2.64 1.26 -2.30
CA VAL A 80 2.42 2.70 -2.11
C VAL A 80 3.64 3.47 -2.59
N ASN A 81 3.49 4.30 -3.60
CA ASN A 81 4.60 5.09 -4.14
C ASN A 81 4.75 6.44 -3.41
N ALA A 82 5.97 6.98 -3.37
CA ALA A 82 6.24 8.27 -2.74
C ALA A 82 5.57 9.48 -3.42
N ASP A 83 5.06 9.31 -4.65
CA ASP A 83 4.33 10.33 -5.41
C ASP A 83 2.80 10.27 -5.20
N ALA A 84 2.36 9.58 -4.14
CA ALA A 84 0.95 9.37 -3.80
C ALA A 84 0.16 8.56 -4.85
N THR A 85 0.84 7.68 -5.59
CA THR A 85 0.20 6.71 -6.49
C THR A 85 0.31 5.27 -5.96
N LEU A 86 -0.46 4.36 -6.55
CA LEU A 86 -0.41 2.92 -6.26
C LEU A 86 0.10 2.15 -7.48
N SER A 87 1.11 1.31 -7.29
CA SER A 87 1.56 0.33 -8.28
C SER A 87 0.86 -1.00 -8.02
N SER A 88 0.23 -1.58 -9.04
CA SER A 88 -0.44 -2.89 -8.91
C SER A 88 0.59 -4.01 -9.01
N GLU A 89 0.73 -4.80 -7.94
CA GLU A 89 1.74 -5.87 -7.86
C GLU A 89 1.15 -7.26 -8.04
N GLY A 90 -0.16 -7.42 -7.80
CA GLY A 90 -0.82 -8.70 -8.02
C GLY A 90 -2.31 -8.66 -7.75
N GLU A 91 -3.06 -9.55 -8.40
CA GLU A 91 -4.47 -9.77 -8.11
C GLU A 91 -4.80 -11.26 -8.10
N ALA A 92 -5.78 -11.63 -7.28
CA ALA A 92 -6.27 -13.01 -7.21
C ALA A 92 -7.75 -13.06 -6.89
N GLU A 93 -8.41 -14.11 -7.37
CA GLU A 93 -9.84 -14.34 -7.18
C GLU A 93 -10.13 -15.74 -6.69
N GLY A 94 -11.31 -15.91 -6.10
CA GLY A 94 -11.79 -17.21 -5.64
C GLY A 94 -11.21 -17.64 -4.29
N ARG A 95 -11.47 -18.88 -3.89
CA ARG A 95 -11.19 -19.35 -2.52
C ARG A 95 -9.69 -19.44 -2.18
N ALA A 96 -8.83 -19.56 -3.18
CA ALA A 96 -7.39 -19.68 -3.01
C ALA A 96 -6.65 -18.33 -3.08
N TRP A 97 -7.36 -17.20 -3.13
CA TRP A 97 -6.78 -15.87 -3.35
C TRP A 97 -5.59 -15.56 -2.44
N ALA A 98 -5.72 -15.91 -1.15
CA ALA A 98 -4.70 -15.60 -0.15
C ALA A 98 -3.40 -16.34 -0.44
N ARG A 99 -3.50 -17.63 -0.77
CA ARG A 99 -2.34 -18.44 -1.16
C ARG A 99 -1.70 -17.92 -2.44
N THR A 100 -2.49 -17.46 -3.40
CA THR A 100 -1.98 -16.91 -4.67
C THR A 100 -1.17 -15.63 -4.47
N LEU A 101 -1.60 -14.74 -3.59
CA LEU A 101 -0.94 -13.44 -3.36
C LEU A 101 0.19 -13.49 -2.34
N ARG A 102 0.27 -14.57 -1.57
CA ARG A 102 1.19 -14.69 -0.44
C ARG A 102 2.65 -14.58 -0.85
N ASP A 103 3.05 -15.36 -1.84
CA ASP A 103 4.46 -15.42 -2.26
C ASP A 103 4.90 -14.07 -2.84
N THR A 104 4.02 -13.40 -3.59
CA THR A 104 4.22 -12.03 -4.07
C THR A 104 4.35 -11.02 -2.91
N ALA A 105 3.50 -11.12 -1.89
CA ALA A 105 3.59 -10.23 -0.73
C ALA A 105 4.89 -10.43 0.06
N VAL A 106 5.34 -11.66 0.25
CA VAL A 106 6.62 -11.98 0.91
C VAL A 106 7.79 -11.38 0.12
N GLU A 107 7.80 -11.57 -1.21
CA GLU A 107 8.81 -10.97 -2.08
C GLU A 107 8.85 -9.45 -1.93
N LEU A 108 7.70 -8.78 -1.99
CA LEU A 108 7.60 -7.32 -1.88
C LEU A 108 8.02 -6.79 -0.51
N LEU A 109 7.67 -7.47 0.58
CA LEU A 109 8.08 -7.07 1.93
C LEU A 109 9.58 -7.26 2.16
N SER A 110 10.18 -8.29 1.55
CA SER A 110 11.63 -8.51 1.62
C SER A 110 12.42 -7.52 0.75
N ARG A 111 11.76 -6.87 -0.21
CA ARG A 111 12.38 -5.87 -1.06
C ARG A 111 12.61 -4.61 -0.25
N GLU A 112 13.88 -4.32 0.02
CA GLU A 112 14.26 -3.05 0.63
C GLU A 112 13.76 -1.91 -0.27
N VAL A 113 12.92 -1.03 0.28
CA VAL A 113 12.49 0.19 -0.40
C VAL A 113 13.70 1.10 -0.41
N VAL A 114 14.55 0.93 -1.44
CA VAL A 114 15.55 1.92 -1.78
C VAL A 114 14.77 3.12 -2.27
N LEU A 115 14.49 4.07 -1.39
CA LEU A 115 14.21 5.44 -1.82
C LEU A 115 15.48 5.87 -2.53
N ASP A 116 15.51 5.74 -3.86
CA ASP A 116 16.67 6.12 -4.66
C ASP A 116 17.05 7.55 -4.24
N GLU A 117 18.24 7.69 -3.65
CA GLU A 117 18.85 8.99 -3.41
C GLU A 117 19.23 9.54 -4.78
N LEU A 118 18.26 10.16 -5.44
CA LEU A 118 18.50 10.78 -6.72
C LEU A 118 19.44 11.98 -6.49
N PRO A 119 20.52 12.11 -7.28
CA PRO A 119 21.33 13.31 -7.26
C PRO A 119 20.45 14.50 -7.61
N TRP A 120 20.87 15.70 -7.24
CA TRP A 120 20.14 16.91 -7.62
C TRP A 120 19.81 16.91 -9.12
N GLN A 121 18.54 17.15 -9.44
CA GLN A 121 18.05 17.30 -10.81
C GLN A 121 17.42 18.68 -10.98
N PRO A 122 17.53 19.32 -12.16
CA PRO A 122 16.88 20.61 -12.44
C PRO A 122 15.37 20.61 -12.22
N GLY A 123 14.73 19.43 -12.25
CA GLY A 123 13.31 19.26 -11.90
C GLY A 123 12.95 19.79 -10.52
N LEU A 124 13.88 19.85 -9.56
CA LEU A 124 13.64 20.46 -8.25
C LEU A 124 13.35 21.96 -8.33
N MET A 125 13.86 22.66 -9.35
CA MET A 125 13.63 24.10 -9.55
C MET A 125 12.16 24.44 -9.84
N ARG A 126 11.32 23.47 -10.19
CA ARG A 126 9.88 23.68 -10.40
C ARG A 126 9.09 23.82 -9.10
N TYR A 127 9.66 23.41 -7.98
CA TYR A 127 9.04 23.53 -6.67
C TYR A 127 9.49 24.82 -6.00
N THR A 128 8.58 25.46 -5.27
CA THR A 128 8.91 26.64 -4.47
C THR A 128 9.83 26.26 -3.32
N SER A 129 10.61 27.21 -2.80
CA SER A 129 11.44 27.00 -1.61
C SER A 129 10.61 26.57 -0.39
N GLU A 130 9.36 27.05 -0.29
CA GLU A 130 8.42 26.67 0.77
C GLU A 130 8.01 25.19 0.66
N ALA A 131 7.68 24.71 -0.54
CA ALA A 131 7.35 23.31 -0.78
C ALA A 131 8.55 22.38 -0.49
N LEU A 132 9.76 22.80 -0.86
CA LEU A 132 10.98 22.06 -0.54
C LEU A 132 11.27 22.05 0.96
N ALA A 133 11.05 23.17 1.66
CA ALA A 133 11.21 23.25 3.11
C ALA A 133 10.18 22.39 3.86
N GLU A 134 8.94 22.35 3.38
CA GLU A 134 7.88 21.45 3.87
C GLU A 134 8.30 19.98 3.73
N GLU A 135 8.81 19.59 2.56
CA GLU A 135 9.31 18.24 2.33
C GLU A 135 10.50 17.90 3.25
N LEU A 136 11.42 18.83 3.47
CA LEU A 136 12.53 18.65 4.41
C LEU A 136 12.06 18.52 5.87
N ARG A 137 11.02 19.26 6.28
CA ARG A 137 10.38 19.12 7.60
C ARG A 137 9.70 17.76 7.75
N ARG A 138 8.96 17.30 6.75
CA ARG A 138 8.35 15.95 6.73
C ARG A 138 9.38 14.83 6.87
N ARG A 139 10.58 15.01 6.32
CA ARG A 139 11.71 14.08 6.45
C ARG A 139 12.50 14.22 7.76
N GLY A 140 12.13 15.15 8.64
CA GLY A 140 12.85 15.43 9.89
C GLY A 140 14.24 16.05 9.70
N SER A 141 14.52 16.63 8.53
CA SER A 141 15.80 17.28 8.21
C SER A 141 15.85 18.76 8.59
N LEU A 142 14.71 19.35 8.92
CA LEU A 142 14.57 20.70 9.49
C LEU A 142 13.67 20.62 10.74
N PRO A 143 13.96 21.40 11.80
CA PRO A 143 13.04 21.57 12.92
C PRO A 143 11.74 22.28 12.48
N GLU A 144 10.65 22.06 13.22
CA GLU A 144 9.37 22.79 13.05
C GLU A 144 9.54 24.31 13.18
#